data_AF-A0A7C3Y5T2-F1
#
_entry.id   AF-A0A7C3Y5T2-F1
#
_cell.length_a   1.000
_cell.length_b   1.000
_cell.length_c   1.000
_cell.angle_alpha   90.00
_cell.angle_beta   90.00
_cell.angle_gamma   90.00
#
_symmetry.space_group_name_H-M   'P 1'
#
loop_
_entity.id
_entity.type
_entity.pdbx_description
1 polymer ?
#
loop_
_entity_poly.entity_id
_entity_poly.type
_entity_poly.pdbx_seq_one_letter_code
_entity_poly.pdbx_strand_id
1 'polypeptide(L)' 'MQKLLSEIGLGQDDIMGIIRFGSRVKGYSHESSDEDILVITRSKGGEVIYKEGKHILVVSLQDFIEEVLKASPLVS' A
#
# COMPACT_ATOMS: atom_id res chain seq x y z
N MET A 1 1.41 -7.05 -11.14
CA MET A 1 0.69 -6.72 -9.90
C MET A 1 -0.20 -7.88 -9.44
N GLN A 2 -1.08 -8.42 -10.29
CA GLN A 2 -1.96 -9.55 -9.92
C GLN A 2 -1.22 -10.78 -9.33
N LYS A 3 -0.10 -11.20 -9.94
CA LYS A 3 0.74 -12.28 -9.40
C LYS A 3 1.26 -11.98 -7.99
N LEU A 4 1.75 -10.76 -7.76
CA LEU A 4 2.23 -10.31 -6.45
C LEU A 4 1.13 -10.33 -5.39
N LEU A 5 -0.06 -9.80 -5.72
CA LEU A 5 -1.21 -9.77 -4.81
C LEU A 5 -1.70 -11.17 -4.45
N SER A 6 -1.75 -12.08 -5.44
CA SER A 6 -2.09 -13.48 -5.20
C SER A 6 -1.04 -14.18 -4.33
N GLU A 7 0.23 -13.88 -4.51
CA GLU A 7 1.33 -14.46 -3.75
C GLU A 7 1.38 -14.00 -2.29
N ILE A 8 0.85 -12.82 -1.99
CA ILE A 8 0.70 -12.32 -0.62
C ILE A 8 -0.66 -12.68 0.00
N GLY A 9 -1.43 -13.57 -0.66
CA GLY A 9 -2.69 -14.10 -0.12
C GLY A 9 -3.88 -13.13 -0.18
N LEU A 10 -3.79 -12.03 -0.93
CA LEU A 10 -4.89 -11.08 -1.08
C LEU A 10 -5.80 -11.49 -2.24
N GLY A 11 -7.06 -11.73 -1.93
CA GLY A 11 -8.12 -11.97 -2.91
C GLY A 11 -8.44 -10.70 -3.70
N GLN A 12 -8.60 -10.80 -5.01
CA GLN A 12 -8.83 -9.63 -5.87
C GLN A 12 -10.13 -8.88 -5.52
N ASP A 13 -11.17 -9.59 -5.09
CA ASP A 13 -12.46 -8.99 -4.73
C ASP A 13 -12.40 -8.15 -3.43
N ASP A 14 -11.38 -8.36 -2.60
CA ASP A 14 -11.16 -7.60 -1.37
C ASP A 14 -10.31 -6.34 -1.62
N ILE A 15 -9.64 -6.22 -2.76
CA ILE A 15 -8.78 -5.08 -3.07
C ILE A 15 -9.63 -3.91 -3.59
N MET A 16 -9.55 -2.78 -2.89
CA MET A 16 -10.27 -1.54 -3.20
C MET A 16 -9.39 -0.55 -3.96
N GLY A 17 -8.07 -0.57 -3.72
CA GLY A 17 -7.14 0.35 -4.36
C GLY A 17 -5.69 -0.08 -4.20
N ILE A 18 -4.83 0.35 -5.13
CA ILE A 18 -3.39 0.13 -5.07
C ILE A 18 -2.71 1.44 -5.41
N ILE A 19 -1.85 1.91 -4.51
CA ILE A 19 -1.07 3.14 -4.66
C ILE A 19 0.41 2.77 -4.62
N ARG A 20 1.15 3.12 -5.66
CA ARG A 20 2.61 3.02 -5.67
C ARG A 20 3.20 4.35 -5.22
N PHE A 21 4.17 4.33 -4.34
CA PHE A 21 4.82 5.54 -3.83
C PHE A 21 6.33 5.30 -3.63
N GLY A 22 7.01 6.26 -3.01
CA GLY A 22 8.46 6.18 -2.78
C GLY A 22 9.33 6.74 -3.90
N SER A 23 10.65 6.59 -3.73
CA SER A 23 11.69 7.22 -4.56
C SER A 23 11.66 6.77 -6.03
N ARG A 24 11.31 5.49 -6.29
CA ARG A 24 11.16 4.94 -7.64
C ARG A 24 10.04 5.58 -8.44
N VAL A 25 8.91 5.91 -7.81
CA VAL A 25 7.79 6.58 -8.47
C VAL A 25 8.08 8.07 -8.71
N LYS A 26 8.93 8.67 -7.87
CA LYS A 26 9.33 10.09 -7.95
C LYS A 26 10.55 10.37 -8.85
N GLY A 27 11.11 9.35 -9.52
CA GLY A 27 12.24 9.51 -10.43
C GLY A 27 13.61 9.68 -9.76
N TYR A 28 13.70 9.49 -8.44
CA TYR A 28 14.95 9.57 -7.65
C TYR A 28 15.52 8.18 -7.35
N SER A 29 15.47 7.26 -8.31
CA SER A 29 15.84 5.86 -8.08
C SER A 29 17.36 5.68 -8.08
N HIS A 30 17.92 5.26 -6.95
CA HIS A 30 19.18 4.53 -6.92
C HIS A 30 18.91 3.03 -7.16
N GLU A 31 19.91 2.28 -7.62
CA GLU A 31 19.79 0.83 -7.91
C GLU A 31 19.29 0.02 -6.71
N SER A 32 19.53 0.50 -5.48
CA SER A 32 19.10 -0.11 -4.21
C SER A 32 17.73 0.36 -3.70
N SER A 33 16.99 1.19 -4.45
CA SER A 33 15.69 1.66 -3.98
C SER A 33 14.66 0.54 -4.08
N ASP A 34 14.04 0.19 -2.96
CA ASP A 34 12.90 -0.72 -2.93
C ASP A 34 11.64 -0.04 -3.48
N GLU A 35 10.64 -0.84 -3.87
CA GLU A 35 9.36 -0.35 -4.36
C GLU A 35 8.31 -0.31 -3.23
N ASP A 36 7.81 0.87 -2.89
CA ASP A 36 6.76 1.02 -1.88
C ASP A 36 5.36 0.96 -2.51
N ILE A 37 4.52 0.07 -1.98
CA ILE A 37 3.17 -0.20 -2.47
C ILE A 37 2.22 -0.19 -1.29
N LEU A 38 1.18 0.64 -1.36
CA LEU A 38 0.04 0.63 -0.45
C LEU A 38 -1.11 -0.08 -1.14
N VAL A 39 -1.61 -1.14 -0.51
CA VAL A 39 -2.80 -1.88 -0.93
C VAL A 39 -3.91 -1.57 0.06
N ILE A 40 -5.02 -1.06 -0.46
CA ILE A 40 -6.22 -0.74 0.32
C ILE A 40 -7.20 -1.88 0.11
N THR A 41 -7.61 -2.53 1.18
CA THR A 41 -8.53 -3.67 1.20
C THR A 41 -9.86 -3.31 1.85
N ARG A 42 -10.93 -4.05 1.54
CA ARG A 42 -12.28 -3.74 2.04
C ARG A 42 -12.42 -4.07 3.52
N SER A 43 -11.80 -5.17 3.97
CA SER A 43 -12.14 -5.77 5.27
C SER A 43 -10.94 -6.16 6.15
N LYS A 44 -9.75 -6.35 5.56
CA LYS A 44 -8.50 -6.68 6.29
C LYS A 44 -7.50 -5.54 6.21
N GLY A 45 -6.50 -5.51 7.09
CA GLY A 45 -5.48 -4.46 7.11
C GLY A 45 -4.49 -4.64 8.27
N GLY A 46 -3.49 -3.76 8.35
CA GLY A 46 -2.50 -3.73 9.42
C GLY A 46 -1.26 -4.60 9.17
N GLU A 47 -1.08 -5.09 7.95
CA GLU A 47 0.04 -5.98 7.59
C GLU A 47 1.10 -5.23 6.77
N VAL A 48 2.37 -5.52 7.05
CA VAL A 48 3.51 -5.06 6.24
C VAL A 48 4.23 -6.29 5.71
N ILE A 49 4.34 -6.39 4.39
CA ILE A 49 4.88 -7.54 3.68
C ILE A 49 6.10 -7.10 2.88
N TYR A 50 7.22 -7.79 3.11
CA TYR A 50 8.48 -7.57 2.41
C TYR A 50 8.71 -8.67 1.40
N LYS A 51 8.79 -8.33 0.10
CA LYS A 51 9.02 -9.34 -0.94
C LYS A 51 9.78 -8.78 -2.14
N GLU A 52 10.91 -9.40 -2.48
CA GLU A 52 11.71 -9.08 -3.68
C GLU A 52 12.05 -7.58 -3.84
N GLY A 53 12.48 -6.92 -2.75
CA GLY A 53 12.76 -5.48 -2.78
C GLY A 53 11.50 -4.62 -2.94
N LYS A 54 10.34 -5.14 -2.49
CA LYS A 54 9.08 -4.41 -2.41
C LYS A 54 8.60 -4.38 -0.98
N HIS A 55 8.18 -3.19 -0.54
CA HIS A 55 7.52 -2.94 0.72
C HIS A 55 6.04 -2.79 0.45
N ILE A 56 5.24 -3.73 0.92
CA ILE A 56 3.80 -3.76 0.67
C ILE A 56 3.08 -3.51 1.99
N LEU A 57 2.48 -2.34 2.10
CA LEU A 57 1.60 -1.97 3.21
C LEU A 57 0.18 -2.35 2.83
N VAL A 58 -0.48 -3.17 3.65
CA VAL A 58 -1.88 -3.55 3.47
C VAL A 58 -2.71 -2.90 4.57
N VAL A 59 -3.66 -2.05 4.17
CA VAL A 59 -4.52 -1.30 5.10
C VAL A 59 -5.99 -1.51 4.74
N SER A 60 -6.86 -1.52 5.73
CA SER A 60 -8.29 -1.50 5.44
C SER A 60 -8.71 -0.12 4.93
N LEU A 61 -9.80 -0.05 4.18
CA LEU A 61 -10.37 1.22 3.72
C LEU A 61 -10.73 2.12 4.90
N GLN A 62 -11.22 1.54 6.00
CA GLN A 62 -11.53 2.27 7.21
C GLN A 62 -10.27 2.91 7.81
N ASP A 63 -9.21 2.12 8.04
CA ASP A 63 -7.96 2.63 8.62
C ASP A 63 -7.35 3.71 7.72
N PHE A 64 -7.41 3.52 6.41
CA PHE A 64 -6.92 4.51 5.45
C PHE A 64 -7.68 5.84 5.58
N ILE A 65 -9.01 5.81 5.65
CA ILE A 65 -9.82 7.02 5.82
C ILE A 65 -9.53 7.68 7.16
N GLU A 66 -9.44 6.91 8.25
CA GLU A 66 -9.12 7.43 9.58
C GLU A 66 -7.77 8.15 9.60
N GLU A 67 -6.73 7.58 9.00
CA GLU A 67 -5.41 8.21 8.91
C GLU A 67 -5.42 9.46 8.03
N VAL A 68 -6.12 9.44 6.89
CA VAL A 68 -6.29 10.63 6.04
C VAL A 68 -7.00 11.75 6.80
N LEU A 69 -8.03 11.43 7.58
CA LEU A 69 -8.76 12.42 8.37
C LEU A 69 -7.89 13.00 9.49
N LYS A 70 -7.09 12.18 10.18
CA LYS A 70 -6.13 12.66 11.20
C LYS A 70 -5.07 13.59 10.62
N ALA A 71 -4.59 13.28 9.41
CA ALA A 71 -3.58 14.08 8.72
C ALA A 71 -4.16 15.32 8.01
N SER A 72 -5.49 15.43 7.91
CA SER A 72 -6.15 16.49 7.14
C SER A 72 -6.16 17.80 7.92
N PRO A 73 -5.59 18.89 7.36
CA PRO A 73 -5.65 20.23 7.97
C PRO A 73 -7.06 20.85 7.94
N LEU A 74 -8.04 20.20 7.31
CA LEU A 74 -9.43 20.65 7.24
C LEU A 74 -10.28 20.14 8.40
N VAL A 75 -9.75 19.22 9.22
CA VAL A 75 -10.46 18.60 10.36
C VAL A 75 -9.87 19.08 11.70
N SER A 76 -8.88 20.00 11.68
CA SER A 76 -8.25 20.60 12.86
C SER A 76 -8.81 21.97 13.23
#